data_AF-A0A4P5XKJ1-F1
#
_entry.id   AF-A0A4P5XKJ1-F1
#
_cell.length_a   1.000
_cell.length_b   1.000
_cell.length_c   1.000
_cell.angle_alpha   90.00
_cell.angle_beta   90.00
_cell.angle_gamma   90.00
#
_symmetry.space_group_name_H-M   'P 1'
#
loop_
_entity.id
_entity.type
_entity.pdbx_description
1 polymer ?
#
loop_
_entity_poly.entity_id
_entity_poly.type
_entity_poly.pdbx_seq_one_letter_code
_entity_poly.pdbx_strand_id
1 'polypeptide(L)'
;MSWAELISRLSDYRKRMQHSGFQHELSDRCDPALISILRLQTPARKLAVLDAMWRSARTLVAAGVRAQHPNWSEANLTQEVAARLSGGAVGRA
;
A
#
# COMPACT_ATOMS: atom_id res chain seq x y z
N MET A 1 25.89 3.29 4.09
CA MET A 1 25.00 3.68 5.20
C MET A 1 25.38 2.85 6.40
N SER A 2 25.76 3.50 7.50
CA SER A 2 26.17 2.81 8.74
C SER A 2 24.95 2.36 9.56
N TRP A 3 25.09 1.31 10.37
CA TRP A 3 24.06 0.90 11.33
C TRP A 3 23.71 2.01 12.32
N ALA A 4 24.69 2.83 12.73
CA ALA A 4 24.45 3.98 13.61
C ALA A 4 23.57 5.05 12.94
N GLU A 5 23.78 5.29 11.65
CA GLU A 5 23.01 6.24 10.85
C GLU A 5 21.57 5.76 10.65
N LEU A 6 21.36 4.47 10.41
CA LEU A 6 20.03 3.85 10.32
C LEU A 6 19.27 3.99 11.65
N ILE A 7 19.92 3.68 12.77
CA ILE A 7 19.32 3.76 14.11
C ILE A 7 18.93 5.20 14.45
N SER A 8 19.77 6.18 14.12
CA SER A 8 19.43 7.61 14.29
C SER A 8 18.19 7.98 13.49
N ARG A 9 18.16 7.62 12.20
CA ARG A 9 17.01 7.91 11.31
C ARG A 9 15.72 7.21 11.76
N LEU A 10 15.83 6.00 12.31
CA LEU A 10 14.70 5.25 12.89
C LEU A 10 14.15 5.92 14.15
N SER A 11 15.04 6.40 15.03
CA SER A 11 14.65 7.16 16.21
C SER A 11 13.89 8.43 15.81
N ASP A 12 14.39 9.17 14.82
CA ASP A 12 13.74 10.39 14.34
C ASP A 12 12.42 10.13 13.62
N TYR A 13 12.36 9.07 12.80
CA TYR A 13 11.11 8.59 12.19
C TYR A 13 10.07 8.26 13.26
N ARG A 14 10.45 7.51 14.30
CA ARG A 14 9.55 7.16 15.41
C ARG A 14 9.05 8.41 16.14
N LYS A 15 9.92 9.39 16.41
CA LYS A 15 9.51 10.67 17.02
C LYS A 15 8.51 11.41 16.13
N ARG A 16 8.73 11.49 14.81
CA ARG A 16 7.78 12.08 13.85
C ARG A 16 6.43 11.36 13.85
N MET A 17 6.44 10.03 13.87
CA MET A 17 5.23 9.20 13.90
C MET A 17 4.45 9.32 15.23
N GLN A 18 5.12 9.65 16.33
CA GLN A 18 4.49 9.82 17.65
C GLN A 18 3.90 11.22 17.86
N HIS A 19 4.42 12.23 17.16
CA HIS A 19 3.99 13.63 17.29
C HIS A 19 3.06 14.09 16.16
N SER A 20 2.91 13.33 15.07
CA SER A 20 1.85 13.60 14.12
C SER A 20 0.53 13.11 14.72
N GLY A 21 -0.37 14.03 15.07
CA GLY A 21 -1.76 13.70 15.37
C GLY A 21 -2.51 13.23 14.11
N PHE A 22 -1.93 12.29 13.35
CA PHE A 22 -2.27 11.95 11.96
C PHE A 22 -2.17 13.11 10.96
N GLN A 23 -1.57 14.24 11.34
CA GLN A 23 -1.24 15.33 10.42
C GLN A 23 0.09 15.02 9.72
N HIS A 24 0.05 14.12 8.74
CA HIS A 24 1.09 14.10 7.73
C HIS A 24 0.86 15.31 6.82
N GLU A 25 1.91 16.06 6.51
CA GLU A 25 1.89 16.95 5.36
C GLU A 25 1.37 16.09 4.18
N LEU A 26 0.32 16.55 3.48
CA LEU A 26 -0.29 15.86 2.34
C LEU A 26 0.70 15.86 1.16
N SER A 27 1.81 15.17 1.37
CA SER A 27 2.88 14.95 0.44
C SER A 27 2.90 13.45 0.22
N ASP A 28 2.65 13.02 -1.01
CA ASP A 28 2.75 11.62 -1.44
C ASP A 28 4.19 11.05 -1.35
N ARG A 29 5.14 11.80 -0.75
CA ARG A 29 6.52 11.37 -0.56
C ARG A 29 6.63 10.50 0.69
N CYS A 30 7.04 9.24 0.49
CA CYS A 30 7.46 8.37 1.58
C CYS A 30 8.65 8.95 2.36
N ASP A 31 8.66 8.77 3.69
CA ASP A 31 9.78 9.16 4.54
C ASP A 31 11.08 8.46 4.07
N PRO A 32 12.19 9.20 3.86
CA PRO A 32 13.46 8.62 3.43
C PRO A 32 14.01 7.50 4.34
N ALA A 33 13.70 7.52 5.63
CA ALA A 33 14.05 6.44 6.56
C ALA A 33 13.25 5.17 6.24
N LEU A 34 11.93 5.31 5.99
CA LEU A 34 11.08 4.21 5.57
C LEU A 34 11.55 3.57 4.26
N ILE A 35 11.89 4.40 3.26
CA ILE A 35 12.45 3.92 1.98
C ILE A 35 13.71 3.09 2.23
N SER A 36 14.57 3.53 3.15
CA SER A 36 15.84 2.86 3.45
C SER A 36 15.60 1.48 4.08
N ILE A 37 14.65 1.37 5.01
CA ILE A 37 14.24 0.09 5.63
C ILE A 37 13.68 -0.88 4.58
N LEU A 38 12.79 -0.39 3.70
CA LEU A 38 12.19 -1.21 2.64
C LEU A 38 13.25 -1.74 1.67
N ARG A 39 14.29 -0.95 1.38
CA ARG A 39 15.41 -1.38 0.53
C ARG A 39 16.23 -2.51 1.16
N LEU A 40 16.39 -2.51 2.48
CA LEU A 40 17.12 -3.54 3.25
C LEU A 40 16.38 -4.89 3.32
N GLN A 41 15.09 -4.94 2.97
CA GLN A 41 14.36 -6.21 2.98
C GLN A 41 14.94 -7.20 1.95
N THR A 42 14.99 -8.47 2.35
CA THR A 42 15.32 -9.57 1.44
C THR A 42 14.30 -9.64 0.31
N PRO A 43 14.67 -10.18 -0.87
CA PRO A 43 13.72 -10.38 -1.97
C PRO A 43 12.45 -11.13 -1.56
N ALA A 44 12.60 -12.20 -0.77
CA ALA A 44 11.46 -12.96 -0.25
C ALA A 44 10.54 -12.11 0.64
N ARG A 45 11.10 -11.27 1.51
CA ARG A 45 10.31 -10.37 2.36
C ARG A 45 9.60 -9.30 1.54
N LYS A 46 10.25 -8.76 0.51
CA LYS A 46 9.63 -7.80 -0.41
C LYS A 46 8.41 -8.41 -1.10
N LEU A 47 8.53 -9.62 -1.63
CA LEU A 47 7.41 -10.33 -2.25
C LEU A 47 6.27 -10.59 -1.26
N ALA A 48 6.57 -11.01 -0.03
CA ALA A 48 5.55 -11.22 0.98
C ALA A 48 4.80 -9.92 1.35
N VAL A 49 5.51 -8.80 1.44
CA VAL A 49 4.90 -7.49 1.68
C VAL A 49 4.02 -7.08 0.50
N LEU A 50 4.50 -7.24 -0.75
CA LEU A 50 3.73 -6.91 -1.94
C LEU A 50 2.46 -7.77 -2.07
N ASP A 51 2.53 -9.06 -1.79
CA ASP A 51 1.36 -9.95 -1.78
C ASP A 51 0.33 -9.54 -0.73
N ALA A 52 0.77 -9.19 0.49
CA ALA A 52 -0.12 -8.69 1.53
C ALA A 52 -0.79 -7.36 1.13
N MET A 53 -0.03 -6.43 0.54
CA MET A 53 -0.55 -5.16 0.02
C MET A 53 -1.57 -5.39 -1.11
N TRP A 54 -1.27 -6.31 -2.03
CA TRP A 54 -2.16 -6.66 -3.14
C TRP A 54 -3.49 -7.23 -2.65
N ARG A 55 -3.47 -8.17 -1.69
CA ARG A 55 -4.68 -8.72 -1.07
C ARG A 55 -5.50 -7.64 -0.38
N SER A 56 -4.85 -6.74 0.35
CA SER A 56 -5.51 -5.62 1.03
C SER A 56 -6.18 -4.68 0.04
N ALA A 57 -5.46 -4.29 -1.02
CA ALA A 57 -6.00 -3.45 -2.09
C ALA A 57 -7.22 -4.11 -2.76
N ARG A 58 -7.14 -5.41 -3.08
CA ARG A 58 -8.26 -6.17 -3.64
C ARG A 58 -9.49 -6.14 -2.75
N THR A 59 -9.32 -6.37 -1.44
CA THR A 59 -10.43 -6.34 -0.48
C THR A 59 -11.09 -4.97 -0.43
N LEU A 60 -10.29 -3.89 -0.35
CA LEU A 60 -10.81 -2.52 -0.30
C LEU A 60 -11.55 -2.13 -1.59
N VAL A 61 -10.97 -2.44 -2.75
CA VAL A 61 -11.60 -2.17 -4.05
C VAL A 61 -12.89 -2.98 -4.19
N ALA A 62 -12.89 -4.27 -3.83
CA ALA A 62 -14.09 -5.11 -3.89
C ALA A 62 -15.21 -4.62 -2.98
N ALA A 63 -14.88 -4.17 -1.75
CA ALA A 63 -15.85 -3.58 -0.85
C ALA A 63 -16.46 -2.30 -1.43
N GLY A 64 -15.64 -1.41 -1.98
CA GLY A 64 -16.11 -0.19 -2.64
C GLY A 64 -16.99 -0.46 -3.86
N VAL A 65 -16.59 -1.40 -4.73
CA VAL A 65 -17.38 -1.81 -5.90
C VAL A 65 -18.72 -2.41 -5.47
N ARG A 66 -18.74 -3.30 -4.46
CA ARG A 66 -19.98 -3.90 -3.93
C ARG A 66 -20.92 -2.84 -3.36
N ALA A 67 -20.39 -1.85 -2.65
CA ALA A 67 -21.19 -0.75 -2.11
C ALA A 67 -21.80 0.13 -3.22
N GLN A 68 -21.08 0.34 -4.33
CA GLN A 68 -21.57 1.12 -5.48
C GLN A 68 -22.55 0.33 -6.37
N HIS A 69 -22.41 -0.99 -6.41
CA HIS A 69 -23.17 -1.87 -7.30
C HIS A 69 -23.73 -3.10 -6.56
N PRO A 70 -24.69 -2.91 -5.63
CA PRO A 70 -25.18 -4.00 -4.76
C PRO A 70 -25.88 -5.14 -5.51
N ASN A 71 -26.39 -4.89 -6.72
CA ASN A 71 -27.14 -5.86 -7.52
C ASN A 71 -26.27 -6.55 -8.59
N TRP A 72 -24.97 -6.27 -8.65
CA TRP A 72 -24.10 -6.94 -9.62
C TRP A 72 -23.84 -8.38 -9.24
N SER A 73 -23.68 -9.22 -10.27
CA SER A 73 -23.20 -10.58 -10.10
C SER A 73 -21.74 -10.58 -9.61
N GLU A 74 -21.32 -11.66 -8.95
CA GLU A 74 -19.92 -11.84 -8.55
C GLU A 74 -18.95 -11.80 -9.74
N ALA A 75 -19.40 -12.21 -10.93
CA ALA A 75 -18.62 -12.15 -12.16
C ALA A 75 -18.33 -10.69 -12.57
N ASN A 76 -19.37 -9.84 -12.60
CA ASN A 76 -19.22 -8.42 -12.93
C ASN A 76 -18.36 -7.71 -11.88
N LEU A 77 -18.55 -8.04 -10.60
CA LEU A 77 -17.74 -7.50 -9.51
C LEU A 77 -16.26 -7.90 -9.66
N THR A 78 -15.98 -9.17 -9.94
CA THR A 78 -14.61 -9.67 -10.11
C THR A 78 -13.92 -8.99 -11.30
N GLN A 79 -14.62 -8.84 -12.42
CA GLN A 79 -14.10 -8.18 -13.61
C GLN A 79 -13.77 -6.71 -13.34
N GLU A 80 -14.67 -5.97 -12.69
CA GLU A 80 -14.44 -4.55 -12.37
C GLU A 80 -13.31 -4.37 -11.34
N VAL A 81 -13.21 -5.24 -10.32
CA VAL A 81 -12.09 -5.22 -9.37
C VAL A 81 -10.76 -5.47 -10.09
N ALA A 82 -10.72 -6.42 -11.02
CA ALA A 82 -9.52 -6.69 -11.82
C ALA A 82 -9.15 -5.49 -12.72
N ALA A 83 -10.14 -4.86 -13.35
CA ALA A 83 -9.93 -3.66 -14.15
C ALA A 83 -9.34 -2.51 -13.31
N ARG A 84 -9.89 -2.23 -12.12
CA ARG A 84 -9.39 -1.16 -11.24
C ARG A 84 -7.98 -1.43 -10.71
N LEU A 85 -7.71 -2.66 -10.28
CA LEU A 85 -6.39 -3.02 -9.74
C LEU A 85 -5.29 -3.06 -10.81
N SER A 86 -5.64 -3.29 -12.07
CA SER A 86 -4.71 -3.29 -13.19
C SER A 86 -4.53 -1.92 -13.85
N GLY A 87 -5.17 -0.86 -13.31
CA GLY A 87 -5.15 0.47 -13.93
C GLY A 87 -5.86 0.52 -15.28
N GLY A 88 -6.85 -0.34 -15.49
CA GLY A 88 -7.63 -0.46 -16.74
C GLY A 88 -6.99 -1.36 -17.81
N ALA A 89 -5.87 -2.03 -17.52
CA ALA A 89 -5.20 -2.92 -18.48
C ALA A 89 -5.97 -4.21 -18.78
N VAL A 90 -6.87 -4.64 -17.87
CA VAL A 90 -7.85 -5.68 -18.16
C VAL A 90 -9.07 -5.00 -18.76
N GLY A 91 -9.24 -5.12 -20.08
CA GLY A 91 -10.32 -4.46 -20.83
C GLY A 91 -11.71 -4.87 -20.36
N ARG A 92 -12.65 -3.91 -20.43
CA ARG A 92 -14.09 -4.18 -20.38
C ARG A 92 -14.45 -4.94 -21.67
N ALA A 93 -14.95 -6.16 -21.52
CA ALA A 93 -15.53 -6.90 -22.64
C ALA A 93 -16.85 -6.27 -23.06
#